data_AF-A0AAV9L4P6-F1
#
_entry.id   AF-A0AAV9L4P6-F1
#
_cell.length_a   1.000
_cell.length_b   1.000
_cell.length_c   1.000
_cell.angle_alpha   90.00
_cell.angle_beta   90.00
_cell.angle_gamma   90.00
#
_symmetry.space_group_name_H-M   'P 1'
#
loop_
_entity.id
_entity.type
_entity.pdbx_description
1 polymer ?
#
loop_
_entity_poly.entity_id
_entity_poly.type
_entity_poly.pdbx_seq_one_letter_code
_entity_poly.pdbx_strand_id
1 'polypeptide(L)'
;MEHSIEITSIDDQIPLLPQTKQDEIEEGWEVDPLKEIHVEMPDNLYDSSIISSTIFKVNVGLRESNPDAYTPKMVSIGPYHKKNDQLRPMEKSKLLYLRRFLKRKEGLDMHSCMNELQKLEKEALNCYDDIEDLNIESHEFCRMLLLDGCFVVEFIRERCEIGPRREDEIIKTNIGCIYNQMIDVT
;
A
#
# COMPACT_ATOMS: atom_id res chain seq x y z
N MET A 1 -73.83 29.21 -33.13
CA MET A 1 -72.54 28.86 -33.79
C MET A 1 -71.50 28.94 -32.71
N GLU A 2 -71.18 27.76 -32.18
CA GLU A 2 -70.25 27.54 -31.08
C GLU A 2 -68.81 27.59 -31.62
N HIS A 3 -67.91 28.20 -30.88
CA HIS A 3 -66.47 28.06 -31.05
C HIS A 3 -65.93 27.35 -29.81
N SER A 4 -65.56 26.08 -29.97
CA SER A 4 -64.89 25.26 -28.96
C SER A 4 -63.44 25.05 -29.37
N ILE A 5 -62.54 25.24 -28.40
CA ILE A 5 -61.09 25.14 -28.52
C ILE A 5 -60.67 23.68 -28.37
N GLU A 6 -59.74 23.24 -29.23
CA GLU A 6 -59.14 21.91 -29.25
C GLU A 6 -58.24 21.65 -28.02
N ILE A 7 -58.35 20.45 -27.44
CA ILE A 7 -57.33 19.86 -26.58
C ILE A 7 -56.90 18.55 -27.26
N THR A 8 -55.67 18.50 -27.77
CA THR A 8 -55.07 17.29 -28.33
C THR A 8 -54.30 16.53 -27.24
N SER A 9 -54.69 15.27 -27.04
CA SER A 9 -54.00 14.26 -26.23
C SER A 9 -52.63 13.93 -26.83
N ILE A 10 -51.61 13.84 -25.98
CA ILE A 10 -50.28 13.35 -26.33
C ILE A 10 -50.34 11.82 -26.22
N ASP A 11 -50.35 11.13 -27.36
CA ASP A 11 -50.21 9.67 -27.43
C ASP A 11 -48.72 9.29 -27.55
N ASP A 12 -48.29 8.43 -26.64
CA ASP A 12 -47.00 7.76 -26.59
C ASP A 12 -46.78 6.88 -27.82
N GLN A 13 -45.69 7.11 -28.55
CA GLN A 13 -45.21 6.23 -29.62
C GLN A 13 -43.92 5.53 -29.18
N ILE A 14 -44.06 4.32 -28.61
CA ILE A 14 -42.98 3.34 -28.49
C ILE A 14 -43.16 2.32 -29.63
N PRO A 15 -42.17 2.13 -30.53
CA PRO A 15 -42.28 1.13 -31.59
C PRO A 15 -42.13 -0.30 -31.04
N LEU A 16 -43.12 -1.14 -31.34
CA LEU A 16 -43.17 -2.57 -31.06
C LEU A 16 -42.22 -3.35 -32.00
N LEU A 17 -41.37 -4.22 -31.44
CA LEU A 17 -40.59 -5.21 -32.18
C LEU A 17 -41.45 -6.44 -32.54
N PRO A 18 -41.33 -7.03 -33.75
CA PRO A 18 -42.08 -8.22 -34.12
C PRO A 18 -41.52 -9.49 -33.44
N GLN A 19 -42.43 -10.26 -32.86
CA GLN A 19 -42.19 -11.62 -32.35
C GLN A 19 -42.50 -12.64 -33.46
N THR A 20 -41.60 -13.61 -33.70
CA THR A 20 -42.02 -14.90 -34.26
C THR A 20 -41.09 -16.06 -33.85
N LYS A 21 -41.73 -16.99 -33.13
CA LYS A 21 -41.65 -18.47 -33.16
C LYS A 21 -40.46 -19.18 -32.48
N GLN A 22 -40.84 -19.92 -31.42
CA GLN A 22 -40.14 -21.05 -30.83
C GLN A 22 -40.34 -22.29 -31.72
N ASP A 23 -39.25 -22.95 -32.08
CA ASP A 23 -39.21 -24.39 -32.38
C ASP A 23 -38.04 -25.00 -31.57
N GLU A 24 -38.44 -25.91 -30.69
CA GLU A 24 -37.82 -27.09 -30.07
C GLU A 24 -36.31 -27.20 -29.75
N ILE A 25 -36.09 -27.81 -28.59
CA ILE A 25 -34.87 -27.99 -27.79
C ILE A 25 -33.94 -29.03 -28.42
N GLU A 26 -32.66 -28.70 -28.59
CA GLU A 26 -31.56 -29.68 -28.52
C GLU A 26 -30.43 -29.17 -27.61
N GLU A 27 -29.86 -30.15 -26.91
CA GLU A 27 -28.99 -30.09 -25.74
C GLU A 27 -27.67 -29.34 -25.93
N GLY A 28 -27.16 -28.77 -24.84
CA GLY A 28 -25.75 -28.39 -24.73
C GLY A 28 -25.53 -27.07 -23.99
N TRP A 29 -25.72 -27.08 -22.66
CA TRP A 29 -25.23 -25.96 -21.86
C TRP A 29 -23.70 -26.03 -21.72
N GLU A 30 -23.11 -24.83 -21.72
CA GLU A 30 -21.80 -24.50 -21.18
C GLU A 30 -20.61 -24.58 -22.15
N VAL A 31 -20.44 -23.54 -22.96
CA VAL A 31 -19.10 -23.12 -23.40
C VAL A 31 -18.55 -22.15 -22.36
N ASP A 32 -17.79 -22.73 -21.43
CA ASP A 32 -17.01 -22.02 -20.43
C ASP A 32 -16.10 -20.97 -21.11
N PRO A 33 -16.24 -19.66 -20.84
CA PRO A 33 -15.42 -18.62 -21.48
C PRO A 33 -13.93 -18.71 -21.13
N LEU A 34 -13.55 -19.63 -20.24
CA LEU A 34 -12.17 -19.87 -19.81
C LEU A 34 -11.37 -20.78 -20.76
N LYS A 35 -11.99 -21.34 -21.81
CA LYS A 35 -11.24 -22.07 -22.84
C LYS A 35 -10.69 -21.10 -23.88
N GLU A 36 -9.36 -21.02 -23.87
CA GLU A 36 -8.50 -20.19 -24.73
C GLU A 36 -8.26 -18.75 -24.26
N ILE A 37 -7.82 -18.62 -23.01
CA ILE A 37 -6.59 -17.86 -22.81
C ILE A 37 -5.45 -18.89 -22.75
N HIS A 38 -4.90 -19.24 -23.91
CA HIS A 38 -3.57 -19.86 -23.95
C HIS A 38 -2.56 -18.75 -23.65
N VAL A 39 -2.38 -18.44 -22.37
CA VAL A 39 -1.13 -17.80 -21.95
C VAL A 39 -0.11 -18.92 -22.00
N GLU A 40 0.73 -18.93 -23.03
CA GLU A 40 2.03 -19.60 -22.90
C GLU A 40 2.71 -18.89 -21.73
N MET A 41 2.61 -19.51 -20.55
CA MET A 41 3.31 -19.06 -19.36
C MET A 41 4.78 -19.36 -19.64
N PRO A 42 5.63 -18.36 -19.93
CA PRO A 42 7.01 -18.65 -20.16
C PRO A 42 7.57 -19.27 -18.87
N ASP A 43 8.41 -20.30 -18.98
CA ASP A 43 9.02 -20.99 -17.84
C ASP A 43 9.82 -20.04 -16.90
N ASN A 44 9.99 -18.78 -17.30
CA ASN A 44 10.62 -17.71 -16.52
C ASN A 44 9.65 -16.78 -15.77
N LEU A 45 8.32 -16.98 -15.82
CA LEU A 45 7.37 -16.09 -15.14
C LEU A 45 7.34 -16.30 -13.62
N TYR A 46 7.94 -17.40 -13.14
CA TYR A 46 8.25 -17.58 -11.73
C TYR A 46 9.65 -17.02 -11.48
N ASP A 47 9.81 -15.71 -11.64
CA ASP A 47 11.00 -15.04 -11.11
C ASP A 47 11.05 -15.37 -9.61
N SER A 48 12.17 -15.93 -9.17
CA SER A 48 12.36 -16.28 -7.76
C SER A 48 12.21 -15.04 -6.86
N SER A 49 12.39 -13.85 -7.42
CA SER A 49 12.11 -12.56 -6.76
C SER A 49 10.62 -12.34 -6.44
N ILE A 50 9.69 -12.81 -7.29
CA ILE A 50 8.24 -12.73 -7.00
C ILE A 50 7.87 -13.66 -5.84
N ILE A 51 8.51 -14.82 -5.75
CA ILE A 51 8.27 -15.80 -4.67
C ILE A 51 8.80 -15.30 -3.32
N SER A 52 9.86 -14.49 -3.31
CA SER A 52 10.47 -13.96 -2.08
C SER A 52 9.88 -12.63 -1.60
N SER A 53 9.12 -11.94 -2.47
CA SER A 53 8.53 -10.64 -2.13
C SER A 53 7.43 -10.80 -1.08
N THR A 54 7.47 -9.96 -0.05
CA THR A 54 6.51 -9.95 1.07
C THR A 54 5.92 -8.57 1.35
N ILE A 55 6.45 -7.53 0.71
CA ILE A 55 6.04 -6.14 0.77
C ILE A 55 5.73 -5.72 -0.66
N PHE A 56 4.46 -5.41 -0.91
CA PHE A 56 3.97 -5.12 -2.25
C PHE A 56 3.61 -3.64 -2.37
N LYS A 57 4.06 -2.99 -3.43
CA LYS A 57 3.64 -1.63 -3.72
C LYS A 57 2.17 -1.59 -4.11
N VAL A 58 1.45 -0.59 -3.60
CA VAL A 58 0.05 -0.41 -3.99
C VAL A 58 -0.04 -0.15 -5.49
N ASN A 59 -0.85 -0.96 -6.18
CA ASN A 59 -1.13 -0.79 -7.60
C ASN A 59 -1.68 0.61 -7.89
N VAL A 60 -1.26 1.19 -9.02
CA VAL A 60 -1.62 2.55 -9.44
C VAL A 60 -3.14 2.77 -9.46
N GLY A 61 -3.92 1.80 -9.95
CA GLY A 61 -5.38 1.93 -10.02
C GLY A 61 -6.04 2.03 -8.64
N LEU A 62 -5.56 1.28 -7.65
CA LEU A 62 -6.04 1.39 -6.27
C LEU A 62 -5.66 2.75 -5.69
N ARG A 63 -4.40 3.17 -5.88
CA ARG A 63 -3.91 4.46 -5.41
C ARG A 63 -4.68 5.64 -6.02
N GLU A 64 -5.02 5.57 -7.30
CA GLU A 64 -5.83 6.60 -7.99
C GLU A 64 -7.28 6.60 -7.52
N SER A 65 -7.84 5.43 -7.19
CA SER A 65 -9.22 5.32 -6.70
C SER A 65 -9.42 5.98 -5.33
N ASN A 66 -8.40 5.95 -4.47
CA ASN A 66 -8.44 6.57 -3.15
C ASN A 66 -7.04 6.99 -2.66
N PRO A 67 -6.50 8.13 -3.15
CA PRO A 67 -5.14 8.56 -2.81
C PRO A 67 -4.89 8.75 -1.32
N ASP A 68 -5.92 9.18 -0.58
CA ASP A 68 -5.86 9.46 0.85
C ASP A 68 -5.74 8.21 1.73
N ALA A 69 -6.08 7.04 1.19
CA ALA A 69 -6.00 5.74 1.86
C ALA A 69 -4.72 4.95 1.53
N TYR A 70 -3.84 5.51 0.69
CA TYR A 70 -2.57 4.89 0.29
C TYR A 70 -1.42 5.90 0.34
N THR A 71 -1.63 7.04 1.00
CA THR A 71 -0.60 8.08 1.16
C THR A 71 -0.41 8.30 2.66
N PRO A 72 0.75 7.94 3.22
CA PRO A 72 1.03 8.16 4.63
C PRO A 72 0.90 9.64 4.98
N LYS A 73 0.22 9.92 6.09
CA LYS A 73 -0.07 11.30 6.54
C LYS A 73 0.91 11.78 7.62
N MET A 74 1.54 10.85 8.33
CA MET A 74 2.42 11.19 9.45
C MET A 74 3.85 10.71 9.25
N VAL A 75 4.06 9.42 8.94
CA VAL A 75 5.40 8.83 8.83
C VAL A 75 5.46 7.88 7.64
N SER A 76 6.53 7.97 6.85
CA SER A 76 6.86 6.97 5.83
C SER A 76 7.58 5.81 6.48
N ILE A 77 7.26 4.57 6.13
CA ILE A 77 8.06 3.39 6.50
C ILE A 77 8.44 2.68 5.22
N GLY A 78 9.73 2.44 5.03
CA GLY A 78 10.26 1.85 3.81
C GLY A 78 10.34 2.84 2.62
N PRO A 79 10.72 2.31 1.44
CA PRO A 79 11.14 3.11 0.29
C PRO A 79 10.00 3.74 -0.51
N TYR A 80 8.79 3.18 -0.47
CA TYR A 80 7.69 3.56 -1.37
C TYR A 80 7.18 4.99 -1.18
N HIS A 81 7.33 5.54 0.03
CA HIS A 81 6.80 6.87 0.38
C HIS A 81 7.89 7.91 0.67
N LYS A 82 9.15 7.61 0.31
CA LYS A 82 10.34 8.42 0.65
C LYS A 82 10.34 9.85 0.10
N LYS A 83 9.59 10.14 -0.97
CA LYS A 83 9.59 11.46 -1.67
C LYS A 83 8.55 12.46 -1.15
N ASN A 84 7.88 12.18 -0.04
CA ASN A 84 6.85 13.08 0.50
C ASN A 84 7.43 14.11 1.49
N ASP A 85 7.55 15.36 1.05
CA ASP A 85 8.08 16.46 1.87
C ASP A 85 7.27 16.75 3.14
N GLN A 86 5.99 16.41 3.15
CA GLN A 86 5.13 16.57 4.33
C GLN A 86 5.56 15.65 5.49
N LEU A 87 6.33 14.60 5.21
CA LEU A 87 6.78 13.61 6.20
C LEU A 87 8.15 13.94 6.81
N ARG A 88 8.85 14.98 6.30
CA ARG A 88 10.16 15.42 6.81
C ARG A 88 10.21 15.68 8.32
N PRO A 89 9.16 16.23 8.97
CA PRO A 89 9.18 16.37 10.42
C PRO A 89 9.39 15.03 11.14
N MET A 90 8.80 13.93 10.64
CA MET A 90 8.94 12.62 11.26
C MET A 90 10.30 11.96 11.04
N GLU A 91 11.01 12.29 9.97
CA GLU A 91 12.41 11.87 9.82
C GLU A 91 13.30 12.39 10.97
N LYS A 92 13.00 13.59 11.50
CA LYS A 92 13.70 14.10 12.68
C LYS A 92 13.34 13.30 13.94
N SER A 93 12.08 12.92 14.10
CA SER A 93 11.64 12.08 15.22
C SER A 93 12.29 10.70 15.17
N LYS A 94 12.42 10.08 13.99
CA LYS A 94 13.12 8.79 13.83
C LYS A 94 14.57 8.85 14.33
N LEU A 95 15.27 9.96 14.11
CA LEU A 95 16.62 10.16 14.68
C LEU A 95 16.63 10.21 16.21
N LEU A 96 15.59 10.77 16.84
CA LEU A 96 15.45 10.76 18.30
C LEU A 96 15.18 9.34 18.81
N TYR A 97 14.36 8.57 18.10
CA TYR A 97 14.13 7.16 18.43
C TYR A 97 15.38 6.29 18.22
N LEU A 98 16.17 6.50 17.17
CA LEU A 98 17.48 5.86 17.02
C LEU A 98 18.40 6.16 18.20
N ARG A 99 18.49 7.43 18.63
CA ARG A 99 19.31 7.79 19.80
C ARG A 99 18.82 7.11 21.07
N ARG A 100 17.51 7.01 21.27
CA ARG A 100 16.91 6.27 22.38
C ARG A 100 17.27 4.79 22.31
N PHE A 101 17.13 4.16 21.15
CA PHE A 101 17.48 2.76 20.92
C PHE A 101 18.95 2.47 21.27
N LEU A 102 19.88 3.27 20.75
CA LEU A 102 21.31 3.11 21.03
C LEU A 102 21.64 3.29 22.52
N LYS A 103 20.98 4.22 23.22
CA LYS A 103 21.20 4.41 24.67
C LYS A 103 20.77 3.22 25.53
N ARG A 104 19.88 2.35 25.03
CA ARG A 104 19.38 1.21 25.82
C ARG A 104 20.36 0.05 25.90
N LYS A 105 21.28 -0.08 24.94
CA LYS A 105 22.23 -1.19 24.89
C LYS A 105 23.65 -0.65 24.92
N GLU A 106 24.33 -0.87 26.04
CA GLU A 106 25.74 -0.52 26.17
C GLU A 106 26.57 -1.23 25.10
N GLY A 107 27.51 -0.50 24.49
CA GLY A 107 28.36 -1.01 23.41
C GLY A 107 27.69 -1.11 22.03
N LEU A 108 26.43 -0.68 21.88
CA LEU A 108 25.78 -0.56 20.56
C LEU A 108 25.95 0.85 20.01
N ASP A 109 26.46 0.96 18.78
CA ASP A 109 26.62 2.23 18.08
C ASP A 109 26.00 2.18 16.67
N MET A 110 25.82 3.36 16.08
CA MET A 110 25.19 3.51 14.76
C MET A 110 25.97 2.78 13.65
N HIS A 111 27.30 2.84 13.68
CA HIS A 111 28.14 2.22 12.66
C HIS A 111 28.04 0.70 12.71
N SER A 112 28.04 0.12 13.91
CA SER A 112 27.78 -1.31 14.12
C SER A 112 26.40 -1.72 13.58
N CYS A 113 25.34 -0.94 13.85
CA CYS A 113 24.02 -1.21 13.28
C CYS A 113 23.99 -1.13 11.75
N MET A 114 24.65 -0.11 11.17
CA MET A 114 24.73 0.04 9.71
C MET A 114 25.45 -1.13 9.04
N ASN A 115 26.54 -1.61 9.64
CA ASN A 115 27.28 -2.76 9.11
C ASN A 115 26.46 -4.04 9.13
N GLU A 116 25.67 -4.28 10.18
CA GLU A 116 24.77 -5.45 10.20
C GLU A 116 23.66 -5.31 9.15
N LEU A 117 23.08 -4.12 8.97
CA LEU A 117 22.06 -3.89 7.95
C LEU A 117 22.58 -4.03 6.52
N GLN A 118 23.82 -3.64 6.25
CA GLN A 118 24.45 -3.84 4.94
C GLN A 118 24.59 -5.32 4.59
N LYS A 119 24.86 -6.19 5.58
CA LYS A 119 24.90 -7.65 5.35
C LYS A 119 23.52 -8.21 4.97
N LEU A 120 22.45 -7.61 5.48
CA LEU A 120 21.07 -8.01 5.26
C LEU A 120 20.40 -7.26 4.09
N GLU A 121 21.11 -6.32 3.44
CA GLU A 121 20.53 -5.42 2.44
C GLU A 121 19.82 -6.19 1.33
N LYS A 122 20.50 -7.18 0.74
CA LYS A 122 19.96 -7.96 -0.37
C LYS A 122 18.71 -8.74 0.03
N GLU A 123 18.71 -9.32 1.23
CA GLU A 123 17.55 -10.05 1.76
C GLU A 123 16.38 -9.09 1.99
N ALA A 124 16.64 -7.92 2.55
CA ALA A 124 15.62 -6.90 2.77
C ALA A 124 15.08 -6.32 1.45
N LEU A 125 15.92 -6.11 0.43
CA LEU A 125 15.49 -5.67 -0.90
C LEU A 125 14.58 -6.73 -1.55
N ASN A 126 14.94 -8.01 -1.43
CA ASN A 126 14.16 -9.12 -1.98
C ASN A 126 12.75 -9.26 -1.38
N CYS A 127 12.46 -8.57 -0.28
CA CYS A 127 11.11 -8.49 0.28
C CYS A 127 10.21 -7.52 -0.48
N TYR A 128 10.73 -6.61 -1.31
CA TYR A 128 9.94 -5.63 -2.07
C TYR A 128 9.67 -6.13 -3.50
N ASP A 129 8.45 -5.94 -4.02
CA ASP A 129 8.00 -6.50 -5.31
C ASP A 129 8.48 -5.75 -6.57
N ASP A 130 9.06 -4.56 -6.42
CA ASP A 130 9.49 -3.67 -7.51
C ASP A 130 10.92 -3.12 -7.28
N ILE A 131 11.84 -4.00 -6.85
CA ILE A 131 13.24 -3.65 -6.48
C ILE A 131 13.93 -2.78 -7.53
N GLU A 132 13.71 -3.07 -8.82
CA GLU A 132 14.33 -2.36 -9.96
C GLU A 132 13.90 -0.89 -10.05
N ASP A 133 12.68 -0.55 -9.62
CA ASP A 133 12.11 0.80 -9.68
C ASP A 133 12.54 1.68 -8.50
N LEU A 134 13.11 1.10 -7.44
CA LEU A 134 13.43 1.83 -6.22
C LEU A 134 14.56 2.84 -6.39
N ASN A 135 15.46 2.62 -7.36
CA ASN A 135 16.63 3.46 -7.68
C ASN A 135 17.23 4.18 -6.45
N ILE A 136 17.50 3.40 -5.41
CA ILE A 136 17.98 3.87 -4.11
C ILE A 136 19.40 3.37 -3.88
N GLU A 137 20.29 4.26 -3.43
CA GLU A 137 21.65 3.87 -3.09
C GLU A 137 21.63 2.95 -1.86
N SER A 138 22.43 1.88 -1.89
CA SER A 138 22.58 0.89 -0.81
C SER A 138 22.67 1.52 0.58
N HIS A 139 23.61 2.47 0.75
CA HIS A 139 23.81 3.16 2.02
C HIS A 139 22.56 3.93 2.47
N GLU A 140 21.83 4.55 1.53
CA GLU A 140 20.61 5.28 1.82
C GLU A 140 19.46 4.36 2.20
N PHE A 141 19.35 3.21 1.53
CA PHE A 141 18.37 2.17 1.85
C PHE A 141 18.61 1.58 3.25
N CYS A 142 19.84 1.17 3.57
CA CYS A 142 20.18 0.67 4.91
C CYS A 142 19.93 1.74 5.99
N ARG A 143 20.26 3.01 5.71
CA ARG A 143 20.01 4.11 6.64
C ARG A 143 18.51 4.31 6.90
N MET A 144 17.69 4.22 5.85
CA MET A 144 16.23 4.28 5.96
C MET A 144 15.71 3.11 6.81
N LEU A 145 16.11 1.86 6.52
CA LEU A 145 15.72 0.70 7.33
C LEU A 145 16.13 0.84 8.80
N LEU A 146 17.32 1.38 9.08
CA LEU A 146 17.78 1.62 10.46
C LEU A 146 16.85 2.58 11.20
N LEU A 147 16.54 3.71 10.59
CA LEU A 147 15.70 4.75 11.19
C LEU A 147 14.28 4.24 11.38
N ASP A 148 13.73 3.55 10.39
CA ASP A 148 12.37 3.03 10.40
C ASP A 148 12.22 1.90 11.41
N GLY A 149 13.15 0.95 11.45
CA GLY A 149 13.15 -0.15 12.41
C GLY A 149 13.30 0.35 13.86
N CYS A 150 14.23 1.27 14.11
CA CYS A 150 14.38 1.87 15.45
C CYS A 150 13.14 2.66 15.85
N PHE A 151 12.53 3.39 14.91
CA PHE A 151 11.28 4.09 15.14
C PHE A 151 10.16 3.13 15.55
N VAL A 152 9.87 2.10 14.75
CA VAL A 152 8.79 1.14 15.03
C VAL A 152 9.00 0.46 16.38
N VAL A 153 10.21 -0.06 16.64
CA VAL A 153 10.52 -0.76 17.90
C VAL A 153 10.35 0.16 19.10
N GLU A 154 10.95 1.35 19.09
CA GLU A 154 10.85 2.25 20.25
C GLU A 154 9.47 2.89 20.39
N PHE A 155 8.80 3.18 19.28
CA PHE A 155 7.45 3.71 19.29
C PHE A 155 6.48 2.71 19.93
N ILE A 156 6.53 1.43 19.52
CA ILE A 156 5.75 0.37 20.16
C ILE A 156 6.10 0.26 21.65
N ARG A 157 7.38 0.29 22.02
CA ARG A 157 7.78 0.21 23.44
C ARG A 157 7.29 1.40 24.27
N GLU A 158 7.35 2.61 23.73
CA GLU A 158 6.85 3.83 24.36
C GLU A 158 5.33 3.77 24.58
N ARG A 159 4.58 3.20 23.62
CA ARG A 159 3.11 3.14 23.65
C ARG A 159 2.53 1.94 24.39
N CYS A 160 3.21 0.80 24.35
CA CYS A 160 2.74 -0.44 24.98
C CYS A 160 3.23 -0.61 26.42
N GLU A 161 3.86 0.42 27.01
CA GLU A 161 4.34 0.44 28.41
C GLU A 161 5.05 -0.87 28.83
N ILE A 162 5.97 -1.37 28.00
CA ILE A 162 6.81 -2.52 28.36
C ILE A 162 7.85 -2.05 29.39
N GLY A 163 7.41 -1.94 30.64
CA GLY A 163 8.18 -1.47 31.80
C GLY A 163 7.80 -0.05 32.26
N PRO A 164 8.29 0.39 33.45
CA PRO A 164 8.01 1.72 33.97
C PRO A 164 8.53 2.79 33.00
N ARG A 165 7.71 3.80 32.69
CA ARG A 165 8.11 4.95 31.86
C ARG A 165 9.28 5.67 32.54
N ARG A 166 10.49 5.48 32.01
CA ARG A 166 11.71 6.18 32.47
C ARG A 166 12.03 7.42 31.64
N GLU A 167 11.34 7.62 30.51
CA GLU A 167 11.68 8.63 29.51
C GLU A 167 10.41 9.30 28.97
N ASP A 168 10.51 10.58 28.63
CA ASP A 168 9.40 11.39 28.10
C ASP A 168 8.97 10.93 26.71
N GLU A 169 7.70 11.13 26.36
CA GLU A 169 7.19 10.87 25.01
C GLU A 169 7.91 11.75 23.97
N ILE A 170 8.47 11.13 22.93
CA ILE A 170 9.09 11.87 21.81
C ILE A 170 7.99 12.51 20.94
N ILE A 171 6.94 11.75 20.65
CA ILE A 171 5.79 12.23 19.87
C ILE A 171 4.57 12.32 20.79
N LYS A 172 4.23 13.57 21.15
CA LYS A 172 3.05 13.92 21.96
C LYS A 172 1.78 13.92 21.09
N THR A 173 1.34 12.73 20.69
CA THR A 173 0.12 12.55 19.86
C THR A 173 -0.82 11.54 20.51
N ASN A 174 -2.13 11.87 20.54
CA ASN A 174 -3.17 10.95 20.99
C ASN A 174 -3.15 9.65 20.17
N ILE A 175 -3.18 8.50 20.85
CA ILE A 175 -3.06 7.16 20.24
C ILE A 175 -4.06 6.97 19.09
N GLY A 176 -5.28 7.49 19.21
CA GLY A 176 -6.32 7.39 18.17
C GLY A 176 -5.99 8.11 16.86
N CYS A 177 -5.15 9.15 16.87
CA CYS A 177 -4.74 9.85 15.65
C CYS A 177 -3.67 9.06 14.87
N ILE A 178 -2.95 8.17 15.54
CA ILE A 178 -1.77 7.49 15.01
C ILE A 178 -2.18 6.27 14.19
N TYR A 179 -3.13 5.47 14.69
CA TYR A 179 -3.64 4.32 13.94
C TYR A 179 -4.24 4.71 12.58
N ASN A 180 -4.88 5.89 12.50
CA ASN A 180 -5.46 6.37 11.24
C ASN A 180 -4.44 7.07 10.31
N GLN A 181 -3.18 7.21 10.73
CA GLN A 181 -2.15 7.98 10.00
C GLN A 181 -0.81 7.23 9.81
N MET A 182 -0.59 6.12 10.51
CA MET A 182 0.57 5.23 10.37
C MET A 182 0.31 3.99 9.52
N ILE A 183 -0.95 3.61 9.34
CA ILE A 183 -1.30 2.48 8.48
C ILE A 183 -1.22 3.01 7.05
N ASP A 184 -0.07 2.82 6.43
CA ASP A 184 0.11 2.47 5.03
C ASP A 184 1.59 2.10 4.86
N VAL A 185 1.88 0.80 4.98
CA VAL A 185 3.22 0.21 4.82
C VAL A 185 3.45 -0.18 3.35
N THR A 186 2.62 0.30 2.43
CA THR A 186 2.60 -0.08 1.02
C THR A 186 2.24 1.10 0.14
#